data_AF-A0A4U7EYW4-F1
#
_entry.id   AF-A0A4U7EYW4-F1
#
_cell.length_a   1.000
_cell.length_b   1.000
_cell.length_c   1.000
_cell.angle_alpha   90.00
_cell.angle_beta   90.00
_cell.angle_gamma   90.00
#
_symmetry.space_group_name_H-M   'P 1'
#
loop_
_entity.id
_entity.type
_entity.pdbx_description
1 polymer ?
#
loop_
_entity_poly.entity_id
_entity_poly.type
_entity_poly.pdbx_seq_one_letter_code
_entity_poly.pdbx_strand_id
1 'polypeptide(L)'
;WVAVAGVTAAVGRLLDELIRDEGIRTQYLNLPFVIVAVGLVVRGFAGYFLAQEAILDPFEMAGFVVSPVQRLAAFIVGGIVVSLVGVKVASDVGTETLEEVIDADRDGK
;
A
#
# COMPACT_ATOMS: atom_id res chain seq x y z
N TRP A 1 13.66 5.94 -3.77
CA TRP A 1 14.23 5.14 -4.87
C TRP A 1 13.82 3.66 -4.78
N VAL A 2 14.26 2.89 -3.79
CA VAL A 2 13.92 1.44 -3.69
C VAL A 2 12.42 1.17 -3.64
N ALA A 3 11.66 1.87 -2.79
CA ALA A 3 10.20 1.69 -2.71
C ALA A 3 9.52 1.96 -4.06
N VAL A 4 9.95 2.98 -4.79
CA VAL A 4 9.41 3.31 -6.12
C VAL A 4 9.73 2.18 -7.11
N ALA A 5 10.97 1.69 -7.14
CA ALA A 5 11.36 0.56 -8.00
C ALA A 5 10.55 -0.71 -7.67
N GLY A 6 10.33 -0.98 -6.38
CA GLY A 6 9.50 -2.09 -5.93
C GLY A 6 8.05 -1.97 -6.40
N VAL A 7 7.44 -0.78 -6.27
CA VAL A 7 6.08 -0.52 -6.77
C VAL A 7 6.02 -0.70 -8.29
N THR A 8 6.97 -0.16 -9.03
CA THR A 8 7.05 -0.34 -10.49
C THR A 8 7.12 -1.83 -10.87
N ALA A 9 7.95 -2.61 -10.19
CA ALA A 9 8.07 -4.05 -10.42
C ALA A 9 6.77 -4.80 -10.06
N ALA A 10 6.11 -4.43 -8.96
CA ALA A 10 4.84 -5.00 -8.54
C ALA A 10 3.72 -4.73 -9.55
N VAL A 11 3.66 -3.51 -10.09
CA VAL A 11 2.71 -3.13 -11.15
C VAL A 11 3.00 -3.91 -12.43
N GLY A 12 4.27 -4.01 -12.84
CA GLY A 12 4.66 -4.80 -14.02
C GLY A 12 4.26 -6.27 -13.90
N ARG A 13 4.47 -6.88 -12.72
CA ARG A 13 3.99 -8.23 -12.41
C ARG A 13 2.47 -8.35 -12.52
N LEU A 14 1.73 -7.35 -12.04
CA LEU A 14 0.27 -7.34 -12.11
C LEU A 14 -0.23 -7.32 -13.56
N LEU A 15 0.42 -6.52 -14.41
CA LEU A 15 0.13 -6.44 -15.84
C LEU A 15 0.47 -7.75 -16.58
N ASP A 16 1.61 -8.35 -16.27
CA ASP A 16 2.01 -9.65 -16.84
C ASP A 16 0.98 -10.75 -16.51
N GLU A 17 0.45 -10.72 -15.29
CA GLU A 17 -0.58 -11.67 -14.85
C GLU A 17 -1.93 -11.43 -15.53
N LEU A 18 -2.37 -10.16 -15.64
CA LEU A 18 -3.62 -9.80 -16.33
C LEU A 18 -3.61 -10.28 -17.79
N ILE A 19 -2.44 -10.28 -18.44
CA ILE A 19 -2.28 -10.70 -19.85
C ILE A 19 -2.26 -12.23 -19.99
N ARG A 20 -1.88 -12.98 -18.95
CA ARG A 20 -1.71 -14.44 -19.02
C ARG A 20 -3.00 -15.26 -18.89
N ASP A 21 -4.17 -14.64 -18.74
CA ASP A 21 -5.47 -15.32 -18.55
C ASP A 21 -5.50 -16.32 -17.36
N GLU A 22 -4.52 -16.26 -16.44
CA GLU A 22 -4.45 -17.12 -15.24
C GLU A 22 -5.41 -16.66 -14.13
N GLY A 23 -6.12 -15.54 -14.33
CA GLY A 23 -6.92 -14.87 -13.30
C GLY A 23 -6.03 -14.13 -12.30
N ILE A 24 -6.43 -12.91 -11.90
CA ILE A 24 -5.60 -12.10 -11.00
C ILE A 24 -5.65 -12.70 -9.59
N ARG A 25 -4.55 -13.31 -9.15
CA ARG A 25 -4.43 -13.79 -7.76
C ARG A 25 -4.39 -12.60 -6.80
N THR A 26 -5.31 -12.59 -5.81
CA THR A 26 -5.46 -11.56 -4.75
C THR A 26 -4.13 -11.16 -4.09
N GLN A 27 -3.20 -12.11 -3.93
CA GLN A 27 -1.87 -11.86 -3.35
C GLN A 27 -1.03 -10.82 -4.13
N TYR A 28 -1.18 -10.74 -5.45
CA TYR A 28 -0.40 -9.83 -6.29
C TYR A 28 -1.00 -8.41 -6.30
N LEU A 29 -2.32 -8.29 -6.12
CA LEU A 29 -3.01 -7.01 -6.02
C LEU A 29 -2.60 -6.21 -4.77
N ASN A 30 -2.35 -6.89 -3.65
CA ASN A 30 -1.94 -6.24 -2.40
C ASN A 30 -0.44 -5.82 -2.42
N LEU A 31 0.37 -6.44 -3.27
CA LEU A 31 1.83 -6.28 -3.31
C LEU A 31 2.31 -4.81 -3.45
N PRO A 32 1.78 -3.98 -4.38
CA PRO A 32 2.20 -2.58 -4.47
C PRO A 32 1.86 -1.78 -3.20
N PHE A 33 0.71 -2.04 -2.56
CA PHE A 33 0.30 -1.36 -1.34
C PHE A 33 1.22 -1.71 -0.17
N VAL A 34 1.61 -2.97 -0.04
CA VAL A 34 2.58 -3.41 0.98
C VAL A 34 3.91 -2.68 0.81
N ILE A 35 4.42 -2.56 -0.43
CA ILE A 35 5.69 -1.85 -0.70
C ILE A 35 5.58 -0.37 -0.30
N VAL A 36 4.48 0.30 -0.63
CA VAL A 36 4.25 1.70 -0.23
C VAL A 36 4.18 1.82 1.29
N ALA A 37 3.44 0.93 1.97
CA ALA A 37 3.31 0.93 3.42
C ALA A 37 4.67 0.77 4.11
N VAL A 38 5.49 -0.19 3.68
CA VAL A 38 6.84 -0.39 4.20
C VAL A 38 7.72 0.83 3.92
N GLY A 39 7.63 1.40 2.71
CA GLY A 39 8.36 2.62 2.35
C GLY A 39 8.03 3.81 3.26
N LEU A 40 6.75 4.00 3.60
CA LEU A 40 6.30 5.02 4.54
C LEU A 40 6.85 4.80 5.94
N VAL A 41 6.78 3.58 6.45
CA VAL A 41 7.29 3.23 7.78
C VAL A 41 8.81 3.50 7.86
N VAL A 42 9.59 3.00 6.90
CA VAL A 42 11.03 3.24 6.84
C VAL A 42 11.35 4.73 6.76
N ARG A 43 10.60 5.49 5.96
CA ARG A 43 10.74 6.95 5.87
C ARG A 43 10.44 7.66 7.19
N GLY A 44 9.41 7.22 7.91
CA GLY A 44 9.05 7.73 9.23
C GLY A 44 10.15 7.50 10.25
N PHE A 45 10.66 6.27 10.34
CA PHE A 45 11.75 5.93 11.26
C PHE A 45 13.04 6.68 10.94
N ALA A 46 13.42 6.75 9.66
CA ALA A 46 14.58 7.54 9.25
C ALA A 46 14.45 9.01 9.68
N GLY A 47 13.27 9.61 9.48
CA GLY A 47 12.99 10.98 9.93
C GLY A 47 13.02 11.15 11.45
N TYR A 48 12.51 10.17 12.20
CA TYR A 48 12.53 10.15 13.65
C TYR A 48 13.96 10.15 14.20
N PHE A 49 14.81 9.24 13.71
CA PHE A 49 16.20 9.16 14.16
C PHE A 49 17.00 10.42 13.80
N LEU A 50 16.81 10.97 12.60
CA LEU A 50 17.48 12.21 12.20
C LEU A 50 17.03 13.43 13.04
N ALA A 51 15.76 13.47 13.45
CA ALA A 51 15.27 14.51 14.35
C ALA A 51 15.83 14.35 15.78
N GLN A 52 16.06 13.12 16.23
CA GLN A 52 16.63 12.84 17.55
C GLN A 52 18.08 13.33 17.68
N GLU A 53 18.83 13.31 16.58
CA GLU A 53 20.21 13.83 16.47
C GLU A 53 20.27 15.35 16.22
N ALA A 54 19.13 16.05 16.26
CA ALA A 54 19.02 17.48 15.93
C ALA A 54 19.58 17.87 14.56
N ILE A 55 19.61 16.92 13.61
CA ILE A 55 20.06 17.15 12.23
C ILE A 55 18.95 17.82 11.40
N LEU A 56 17.69 17.60 11.78
CA LEU A 56 16.52 18.19 11.12
C LEU A 56 15.96 19.33 11.96
N ASP A 57 15.56 20.40 11.27
CA ASP A 57 14.80 21.48 11.90
C ASP A 57 13.45 20.96 12.46
N PRO A 58 12.93 21.60 13.52
CA PRO A 58 11.62 21.28 14.06
C PRO A 58 10.54 21.30 12.97
N PHE A 59 9.73 20.25 12.92
CA PHE A 59 8.67 20.16 11.94
C PHE A 59 7.43 20.91 12.44
N GLU A 60 7.09 22.00 11.77
CA GLU A 60 5.88 22.79 12.07
C GLU A 60 4.77 22.49 11.06
N MET A 61 3.55 22.27 11.57
CA MET A 61 2.35 22.10 10.77
C MET A 61 1.29 23.07 11.26
N ALA A 62 0.79 23.93 10.37
CA ALA A 62 -0.24 24.94 10.69
C ALA A 62 0.08 25.81 11.92
N GLY A 63 1.36 26.14 12.13
CA GLY A 63 1.84 26.95 13.25
C GLY A 63 2.07 26.18 14.56
N PHE A 64 1.88 24.86 14.58
CA PHE A 64 2.15 24.01 15.74
C PHE A 64 3.38 23.13 15.49
N VAL A 65 4.28 23.08 16.48
CA VAL A 65 5.42 22.15 16.46
C VAL A 65 4.90 20.73 16.66
N VAL A 66 5.14 19.87 15.68
CA VAL A 66 4.79 18.45 15.74
C VAL A 66 6.00 17.69 16.27
N SER A 67 5.81 16.93 17.34
CA SER A 67 6.92 16.17 17.92
C SER A 67 7.40 15.07 16.95
N PRO A 68 8.69 14.69 17.01
CA PRO A 68 9.21 13.59 16.19
C PRO A 68 8.41 12.30 16.33
N VAL A 69 7.94 12.00 17.55
CA VAL A 69 7.10 10.83 17.84
C VAL A 69 5.73 10.94 17.17
N GLN A 70 5.07 12.11 17.21
CA GLN A 70 3.80 12.33 16.52
C GLN A 70 3.93 12.16 15.01
N ARG A 71 5.01 12.70 14.43
CA ARG A 71 5.32 12.54 13.01
C ARG A 71 5.56 11.08 12.64
N LEU A 72 6.32 10.33 13.45
CA LEU A 72 6.52 8.89 13.26
C LEU A 72 5.19 8.13 13.31
N ALA A 73 4.35 8.42 14.31
CA ALA A 73 3.04 7.80 14.44
C ALA A 73 2.18 8.06 13.19
N ALA A 74 2.20 9.27 12.63
CA ALA A 74 1.48 9.58 11.40
C ALA A 74 1.96 8.76 10.20
N PHE A 75 3.27 8.54 10.05
CA PHE A 75 3.81 7.65 9.00
C PHE A 75 3.36 6.19 9.19
N ILE A 76 3.37 5.69 10.42
CA ILE A 76 2.94 4.32 10.73
C ILE A 76 1.45 4.16 10.44
N VAL A 77 0.61 5.07 10.95
CA VAL A 77 -0.83 5.06 10.70
C VAL A 77 -1.12 5.16 9.20
N GLY A 78 -0.43 6.06 8.48
CA GLY A 78 -0.53 6.16 7.03
C GLY A 78 -0.17 4.85 6.31
N GLY A 79 0.89 4.17 6.74
CA GLY A 79 1.27 2.86 6.21
C GLY A 79 0.20 1.78 6.47
N ILE A 80 -0.38 1.76 7.67
CA ILE A 80 -1.49 0.85 8.01
C ILE A 80 -2.70 1.12 7.11
N VAL A 81 -3.11 2.38 6.96
CA VAL A 81 -4.22 2.78 6.08
C VAL A 81 -3.97 2.31 4.65
N VAL A 82 -2.76 2.53 4.11
CA VAL A 82 -2.39 2.05 2.76
C VAL A 82 -2.49 0.53 2.66
N SER A 83 -2.02 -0.21 3.68
CA SER A 83 -2.12 -1.67 3.71
C SER A 83 -3.57 -2.15 3.74
N LEU A 84 -4.45 -1.49 4.49
CA LEU A 84 -5.87 -1.84 4.56
C LEU A 84 -6.57 -1.56 3.23
N VAL A 85 -6.23 -0.46 2.55
CA VAL A 85 -6.72 -0.17 1.20
C VAL A 85 -6.30 -1.27 0.24
N GLY A 86 -5.06 -1.75 0.32
CA GLY A 86 -4.59 -2.87 -0.52
C GLY A 86 -5.40 -4.16 -0.31
N VAL A 87 -5.68 -4.52 0.94
CA VAL A 87 -6.53 -5.68 1.28
C VAL A 87 -7.97 -5.49 0.77
N LYS A 88 -8.54 -4.29 0.94
CA LYS A 88 -9.90 -3.98 0.47
C LYS A 88 -10.01 -4.10 -1.04
N VAL A 89 -9.10 -3.47 -1.78
CA VAL A 89 -9.04 -3.54 -3.25
C VAL A 89 -8.90 -4.99 -3.72
N ALA A 90 -8.00 -5.76 -3.09
CA ALA A 90 -7.80 -7.15 -3.47
C ALA A 90 -9.04 -8.04 -3.18
N SER A 91 -9.79 -7.74 -2.12
CA SER A 91 -11.00 -8.48 -1.74
C SER A 91 -12.20 -8.15 -2.63
N ASP A 92 -12.36 -6.89 -3.01
CA ASP A 92 -13.47 -6.45 -3.88
C ASP A 92 -13.34 -7.10 -5.27
N VAL A 93 -12.14 -7.08 -5.87
CA VAL A 93 -11.87 -7.75 -7.16
C VAL A 93 -12.12 -9.26 -7.08
N GLY A 94 -11.74 -9.90 -5.97
CA GLY A 94 -11.99 -11.34 -5.78
C GLY A 94 -13.47 -11.70 -5.65
N THR A 95 -14.32 -10.76 -5.22
CA THR A 95 -15.77 -10.97 -5.08
C THR A 95 -16.48 -10.84 -6.43
N GLU A 96 -16.06 -9.88 -7.25
CA GLU A 96 -16.61 -9.61 -8.59
C GLU A 96 -16.42 -10.83 -9.53
N THR A 97 -15.25 -11.48 -9.47
CA THR A 97 -14.99 -12.73 -10.23
C THR A 97 -15.86 -13.90 -9.76
N LEU A 98 -16.26 -13.96 -8.48
CA LEU A 98 -17.12 -15.04 -7.97
C LEU A 98 -18.60 -14.83 -8.35
N GLU A 99 -19.09 -13.59 -8.33
CA GLU A 99 -20.46 -13.26 -8.77
C GLU A 99 -20.66 -13.55 -10.26
N GLU A 100 -19.70 -13.20 -11.12
CA GLU A 100 -19.76 -13.47 -12.56
C GLU A 100 -19.89 -14.97 -12.88
N VAL A 101 -19.17 -15.83 -12.14
CA VAL A 101 -19.24 -17.29 -12.31
C VAL A 101 -20.58 -17.86 -11.82
N ILE A 102 -21.15 -17.32 -10.74
CA ILE A 102 -22.43 -17.75 -10.18
C ILE A 102 -23.60 -17.36 -11.11
N ASP A 103 -23.56 -16.16 -11.70
CA ASP A 103 -24.58 -15.70 -12.63
C ASP A 103 -24.51 -16.43 -13.98
N ALA A 104 -23.30 -16.73 -14.48
CA ALA A 104 -23.13 -17.56 -15.67
C ALA A 104 -23.71 -18.98 -15.52
N ASP A 105 -23.66 -19.56 -14.31
CA ASP A 105 -24.28 -20.87 -14.02
C ASP A 105 -25.81 -20.79 -13.85
N ARG A 106 -26.35 -19.62 -13.47
CA ARG A 106 -27.81 -19.38 -13.37
C ARG A 106 -28.48 -19.14 -14.72
N ASP A 107 -27.82 -18.44 -15.64
CA ASP A 107 -28.37 -18.15 -16.98
C ASP A 107 -28.19 -19.32 -17.96
N GLY A 108 -27.34 -20.30 -17.62
CA GLY A 108 -27.14 -21.55 -18.36
C GLY A 108 -28.19 -22.64 -18.12
N LYS A 109 -29.27 -22.36 -17.38
CA LYS A 109 -30.36 -23.30 -17.05
C LYS A 109 -31.69 -22.94 -17.68
#